data_AF-A6R903-F1
#
_entry.id   AF-A6R903-F1
#
_cell.length_a   1.000
_cell.length_b   1.000
_cell.length_c   1.000
_cell.angle_alpha   90.00
_cell.angle_beta   90.00
_cell.angle_gamma   90.00
#
_symmetry.space_group_name_H-M   'P 1'
#
loop_
_entity.id
_entity.type
_entity.pdbx_description
1 polymer ?
#
loop_
_entity_poly.entity_id
_entity_poly.type
_entity_poly.pdbx_seq_one_letter_code
_entity_poly.pdbx_strand_id
1 'polypeptide(L)'
;MPPNEAIIEQAIAQLNRQLIPKYAEVAKEFGINRVTLMRRFKGQQVSRTEATSIYCQNLTNTEEQRLLFHINQLSDRGFPVTPQILRNFVFEITKMQLQEKIKQYNILPQNTYNFDEKAFFLASFVPSSESFL
;
A
#
# COMPACT_ATOMS: atom_id res chain seq x y z
N MET A 1 18.02 6.26 -1.27
CA MET A 1 17.02 6.51 -2.33
C MET A 1 17.71 6.45 -3.69
N PRO A 2 17.12 5.85 -4.73
CA PRO A 2 17.62 6.03 -6.09
C PRO A 2 17.53 7.53 -6.46
N PRO A 3 18.49 8.09 -7.20
CA PRO A 3 18.56 9.52 -7.51
C PRO A 3 17.29 10.08 -8.18
N ASN A 4 16.54 9.23 -8.89
CA ASN A 4 15.43 9.65 -9.75
C ASN A 4 14.13 9.97 -9.00
N GLU A 5 13.89 9.43 -7.80
CA GLU A 5 12.62 9.62 -7.09
C GLU A 5 12.51 11.04 -6.49
N ALA A 6 13.56 11.51 -5.82
CA ALA A 6 13.60 12.84 -5.23
C ALA A 6 13.45 13.95 -6.28
N ILE A 7 14.01 13.76 -7.48
CA ILE A 7 13.89 14.71 -8.59
C ILE A 7 12.42 14.75 -9.08
N ILE A 8 11.74 13.60 -9.16
CA ILE A 8 10.32 13.52 -9.52
C ILE A 8 9.45 14.24 -8.47
N GLU A 9 9.72 14.03 -7.18
CA GLU A 9 8.99 14.69 -6.09
C GLU A 9 9.13 16.22 -6.12
N GLN A 10 10.36 16.72 -6.35
CA GLN A 10 10.60 18.15 -6.50
C GLN A 10 9.86 18.74 -7.70
N ALA A 11 9.86 18.04 -8.83
CA ALA A 11 9.10 18.45 -10.02
C ALA A 11 7.58 18.48 -9.77
N ILE A 12 7.04 17.51 -9.03
CA ILE A 12 5.63 17.50 -8.61
C ILE A 12 5.32 18.68 -7.69
N ALA A 13 6.18 18.96 -6.71
CA ALA A 13 6.02 20.09 -5.79
C ALA A 13 6.01 21.44 -6.54
N GLN A 14 6.81 21.59 -7.59
CA GLN A 14 6.79 22.76 -8.46
C GLN A 14 5.49 22.88 -9.26
N LEU A 15 4.99 21.77 -9.82
CA LEU A 15 3.71 21.76 -10.55
C LEU A 15 2.52 22.11 -9.64
N ASN A 16 2.53 21.67 -8.38
CA ASN A 16 1.47 21.99 -7.41
C ASN A 16 1.37 23.49 -7.07
N ARG A 17 2.42 24.29 -7.33
CA ARG A 17 2.38 25.76 -7.16
C ARG A 17 1.70 26.47 -8.32
N GLN A 18 1.50 25.80 -9.45
CA GLN A 18 0.93 26.37 -10.66
C GLN A 18 -0.57 26.04 -10.73
N LEU A 19 -1.41 27.05 -11.02
CA LEU A 19 -2.84 26.83 -11.30
C LEU A 19 -3.06 25.96 -12.55
N ILE A 20 -2.16 26.07 -13.53
CA ILE A 20 -2.19 25.28 -14.77
C ILE A 20 -0.86 24.51 -14.83
N PRO A 21 -0.89 23.17 -14.74
CA PRO A 21 0.34 22.38 -14.65
C PRO A 21 1.07 22.33 -16.00
N LYS A 22 2.23 22.98 -16.07
CA LYS A 22 3.07 23.03 -17.28
C LYS A 22 4.10 21.90 -17.31
N TYR A 23 3.65 20.69 -17.62
CA TYR A 23 4.48 19.48 -17.57
C TYR A 23 5.75 19.54 -18.44
N ALA A 24 5.69 20.17 -19.62
CA ALA A 24 6.82 20.18 -20.57
C ALA A 24 8.00 21.03 -20.08
N GLU A 25 7.71 22.21 -19.51
CA GLU A 25 8.72 23.14 -19.01
C GLU A 25 9.44 22.52 -17.80
N VAL A 26 8.65 22.04 -16.82
CA VAL A 26 9.19 21.42 -15.59
C VAL A 26 9.94 20.13 -15.92
N ALA A 27 9.43 19.28 -16.82
CA ALA A 27 10.14 18.06 -17.20
C ALA A 27 11.52 18.35 -17.81
N LYS A 28 11.65 19.43 -18.60
CA LYS A 28 12.92 19.85 -19.20
C LYS A 28 13.90 20.38 -18.15
N GLU A 29 13.42 21.17 -17.21
CA GLU A 29 14.22 21.74 -16.11
C GLU A 29 14.86 20.65 -15.24
N PHE A 30 14.09 19.60 -14.93
CA PHE A 30 14.54 18.49 -14.08
C PHE A 30 15.14 17.30 -14.85
N GLY A 31 15.20 17.35 -16.19
CA GLY A 31 15.73 16.26 -17.01
C GLY A 31 14.90 14.96 -16.98
N ILE A 32 13.60 15.05 -16.74
CA ILE A 32 12.68 13.90 -16.61
C ILE A 32 11.85 13.74 -17.89
N ASN A 33 11.44 12.51 -18.22
CA ASN A 33 10.46 12.30 -19.27
C ASN A 33 9.10 12.95 -18.92
N ARG A 34 8.58 13.79 -19.82
CA ARG A 34 7.29 14.50 -19.64
C ARG A 34 6.13 13.57 -19.31
N VAL A 35 6.04 12.41 -19.98
CA VAL A 35 4.95 11.45 -19.79
C VAL A 35 5.02 10.83 -18.40
N THR A 36 6.22 10.50 -17.93
CA THR A 36 6.44 10.00 -16.56
C THR A 36 5.99 11.03 -15.53
N LEU A 37 6.41 12.29 -15.68
CA LEU A 37 6.01 13.37 -14.77
C LEU A 37 4.49 13.58 -14.76
N MET A 38 3.85 13.56 -15.93
CA MET A 38 2.39 13.69 -16.04
C MET A 38 1.66 12.52 -15.34
N ARG A 39 2.10 11.27 -15.56
CA ARG A 39 1.48 10.08 -14.93
C ARG A 39 1.63 10.11 -13.41
N ARG A 40 2.81 10.49 -12.92
CA ARG A 40 3.08 10.67 -11.48
C ARG A 40 2.21 11.78 -10.87
N PHE A 41 2.12 12.93 -11.53
CA PHE A 41 1.30 14.05 -11.06
C PHE A 41 -0.20 13.71 -11.02
N LYS A 42 -0.71 12.95 -11.99
CA LYS A 42 -2.10 12.48 -12.02
C LYS A 42 -2.38 11.29 -11.08
N GLY A 43 -1.38 10.82 -10.32
CA GLY A 43 -1.52 9.66 -9.43
C GLY A 43 -1.68 8.32 -10.15
N GLN A 44 -1.40 8.24 -11.45
CA GLN A 44 -1.49 7.00 -12.23
C GLN A 44 -0.31 6.06 -11.99
N GLN A 45 0.79 6.60 -11.46
CA GLN A 45 1.99 5.84 -11.12
C GLN A 45 2.46 6.27 -9.74
N VAL A 46 2.80 5.30 -8.91
CA VAL A 46 3.34 5.48 -7.56
C VAL A 46 4.86 5.37 -7.54
N SER A 47 5.48 5.75 -6.43
CA SER A 47 6.93 5.58 -6.24
C SER A 47 7.31 4.11 -6.28
N ARG A 48 8.57 3.79 -6.62
CA ARG A 48 9.04 2.40 -6.57
C ARG A 48 8.90 1.82 -5.16
N THR A 49 9.25 2.62 -4.16
CA THR A 49 9.13 2.26 -2.74
C THR A 49 7.69 2.01 -2.32
N GLU A 50 6.76 2.83 -2.80
CA GLU A 50 5.33 2.67 -2.53
C GLU A 50 4.74 1.48 -3.30
N ALA A 51 5.13 1.26 -4.56
CA ALA A 51 4.71 0.08 -5.32
C ALA A 51 5.18 -1.22 -4.64
N THR A 52 6.45 -1.28 -4.23
CA THR A 52 6.96 -2.43 -3.46
C THR A 52 6.17 -2.61 -2.18
N SER A 53 5.79 -1.52 -1.54
CA SER A 53 5.02 -1.58 -0.30
C SER A 53 3.58 -2.06 -0.46
N ILE A 54 2.90 -1.60 -1.51
CA ILE A 54 1.51 -1.96 -1.78
C ILE A 54 1.40 -3.39 -2.31
N TYR A 55 2.32 -3.80 -3.19
CA TYR A 55 2.16 -5.02 -3.98
C TYR A 55 3.13 -6.14 -3.64
N CYS A 56 4.23 -5.86 -2.93
CA CYS A 56 5.26 -6.86 -2.65
C CYS A 56 5.50 -7.11 -1.15
N GLN A 57 5.10 -6.18 -0.26
CA GLN A 57 5.21 -6.36 1.18
C GLN A 57 3.89 -6.86 1.78
N ASN A 58 3.99 -7.56 2.92
CA ASN A 58 2.81 -8.01 3.67
C ASN A 58 2.15 -6.88 4.47
N LEU A 59 2.93 -5.84 4.78
CA LEU A 59 2.48 -4.62 5.44
C LEU A 59 2.91 -3.45 4.58
N THR A 60 2.03 -2.46 4.44
CA THR A 60 2.36 -1.19 3.83
C THR A 60 3.36 -0.40 4.69
N ASN A 61 4.06 0.57 4.10
CA ASN A 61 5.09 1.35 4.78
C ASN A 61 4.53 2.04 6.03
N THR A 62 3.29 2.52 5.94
CA THR A 62 2.58 3.14 7.06
C THR A 62 2.29 2.14 8.19
N GLU A 63 1.96 0.89 7.85
CA GLU A 63 1.73 -0.17 8.83
C GLU A 63 3.03 -0.61 9.49
N GLU A 64 4.10 -0.78 8.72
CA GLU A 64 5.44 -1.08 9.25
C GLU A 64 5.90 0.03 10.20
N GLN A 65 5.70 1.31 9.84
CA GLN A 65 6.00 2.44 10.72
C GLN A 65 5.21 2.39 12.03
N ARG A 66 3.91 2.04 11.96
CA ARG A 66 3.07 1.92 13.15
C ARG A 66 3.50 0.75 14.03
N LEU A 67 3.89 -0.37 13.43
CA LEU A 67 4.46 -1.51 14.14
C LEU A 67 5.77 -1.13 14.84
N LEU A 68 6.68 -0.46 14.13
CA LEU A 68 7.94 0.04 14.69
C LEU A 68 7.70 1.02 15.85
N PHE A 69 6.71 1.90 15.72
CA PHE A 69 6.31 2.78 16.82
C PHE A 69 5.93 1.98 18.07
N HIS A 70 5.09 0.94 17.94
CA HIS A 70 4.73 0.10 19.08
C HIS A 70 5.91 -0.68 19.66
N ILE A 71 6.82 -1.19 18.81
CA ILE A 71 8.05 -1.88 19.22
C ILE A 71 8.96 -0.95 20.03
N ASN A 72 9.19 0.27 19.54
CA ASN A 72 10.02 1.26 20.22
C ASN A 72 9.40 1.65 21.57
N GLN A 73 8.08 1.90 21.61
CA GLN A 73 7.38 2.21 22.86
C GLN A 73 7.49 1.11 23.92
N LEU A 74 7.56 -0.17 23.54
CA LEU A 74 7.81 -1.27 24.47
C LEU A 74 9.26 -1.30 24.93
N SER A 75 10.18 -1.10 23.99
CA SER A 75 11.62 -1.09 24.26
C SER A 75 11.99 0.03 25.23
N ASP A 76 11.44 1.24 25.02
CA ASP A 76 11.64 2.41 25.88
C ASP A 76 11.11 2.20 27.31
N ARG A 77 10.10 1.33 27.45
CA ARG A 77 9.52 0.94 28.74
C ARG A 77 10.22 -0.28 29.37
N GLY A 78 11.23 -0.84 28.72
CA GLY A 78 11.95 -2.03 29.16
C GLY A 78 11.16 -3.34 29.04
N PHE A 79 10.08 -3.36 28.26
CA PHE A 79 9.32 -4.59 28.00
C PHE A 79 9.93 -5.38 26.84
N PRO A 80 10.05 -6.72 26.96
CA PRO A 80 10.55 -7.55 25.89
C PRO A 80 9.54 -7.62 24.74
N VAL A 81 10.03 -7.43 23.52
CA VAL A 81 9.23 -7.61 22.30
C VAL A 81 9.22 -9.09 21.96
N THR A 82 8.14 -9.79 22.35
CA THR A 82 7.97 -11.22 22.06
C THR A 82 7.26 -11.43 20.71
N PRO A 83 7.49 -12.56 20.02
CA PRO A 83 6.77 -12.89 18.77
C PRO A 83 5.25 -12.85 18.90
N GLN A 84 4.71 -13.23 20.06
CA GLN A 84 3.26 -13.18 20.32
C GLN A 84 2.74 -11.75 20.37
N ILE A 85 3.47 -10.83 21.01
CA ILE A 85 3.12 -9.41 21.07
C ILE A 85 3.17 -8.79 19.67
N LEU A 86 4.20 -9.12 18.88
CA LEU A 86 4.31 -8.69 17.49
C LEU A 86 3.11 -9.15 16.65
N ARG A 87 2.73 -10.44 16.77
CA ARG A 87 1.55 -10.99 16.08
C ARG A 87 0.28 -10.23 16.46
N ASN A 88 0.09 -9.92 17.74
CA ASN A 88 -1.06 -9.18 18.22
C ASN A 88 -1.09 -7.75 17.65
N PHE A 89 0.05 -7.06 17.59
CA PHE A 89 0.10 -5.72 16.98
C PHE A 89 -0.19 -5.73 15.49
N VAL A 90 0.39 -6.66 14.74
CA VAL A 90 0.10 -6.82 13.30
C VAL A 90 -1.39 -7.08 13.08
N PHE A 91 -1.98 -7.96 13.90
CA PHE A 91 -3.42 -8.23 13.86
C PHE A 91 -4.25 -6.97 14.13
N GLU A 92 -3.93 -6.18 15.15
CA GLU A 92 -4.67 -4.95 15.45
C GLU A 92 -4.50 -3.87 14.37
N ILE A 93 -3.30 -3.70 13.82
CA ILE A 93 -3.02 -2.74 12.73
C ILE A 93 -3.86 -3.07 11.49
N THR A 94 -3.84 -4.33 11.07
CA THR A 94 -4.58 -4.81 9.88
C THR A 94 -6.09 -4.79 10.10
N LYS A 95 -6.56 -5.13 11.31
CA LYS A 95 -7.98 -5.08 11.70
C LYS A 95 -8.55 -3.67 11.60
N MET A 96 -7.82 -2.65 12.03
CA MET A 96 -8.26 -1.26 11.90
C MET A 96 -8.53 -0.89 10.43
N GLN A 97 -7.64 -1.25 9.52
CA GLN A 97 -7.81 -0.98 8.09
C GLN A 97 -9.01 -1.73 7.51
N LEU A 98 -9.21 -2.99 7.89
CA LEU A 98 -10.35 -3.77 7.45
C LEU A 98 -11.66 -3.08 7.85
N GLN A 99 -11.75 -2.54 9.06
CA GLN A 99 -12.91 -1.79 9.52
C GLN A 99 -13.14 -0.49 8.72
N GLU A 100 -12.07 0.25 8.41
CA GLU A 100 -12.16 1.44 7.56
C GLU A 100 -12.66 1.10 6.16
N LYS A 101 -12.18 0.01 5.57
CA LYS A 101 -12.62 -0.48 4.26
C LYS A 101 -14.08 -0.95 4.27
N ILE A 102 -14.49 -1.70 5.30
CA ILE A 102 -15.89 -2.09 5.49
C ILE A 102 -16.81 -0.87 5.51
N LYS A 103 -16.42 0.19 6.22
CA LYS A 103 -17.16 1.46 6.24
C LYS A 103 -17.14 2.16 4.88
N GLN A 104 -15.97 2.28 4.25
CA GLN A 104 -15.78 2.95 2.95
C GLN A 104 -16.68 2.35 1.87
N TYR A 105 -16.78 1.03 1.83
CA TYR A 105 -17.57 0.29 0.83
C TYR A 105 -18.95 -0.13 1.32
N ASN A 106 -19.37 0.32 2.51
CA ASN A 106 -20.63 -0.06 3.15
C ASN A 106 -20.90 -1.58 3.11
N ILE A 107 -19.88 -2.37 3.48
CA ILE A 107 -19.94 -3.82 3.47
C ILE A 107 -20.81 -4.27 4.63
N LEU A 108 -21.96 -4.87 4.32
CA LEU A 108 -22.85 -5.46 5.32
C LEU A 108 -22.45 -6.91 5.59
N PRO A 109 -22.79 -7.50 6.75
CA PRO A 109 -22.52 -8.91 7.04
C PRO A 109 -23.06 -9.89 5.98
N GLN A 110 -24.14 -9.53 5.30
CA GLN A 110 -24.69 -10.31 4.19
C GLN A 110 -23.88 -10.22 2.88
N ASN A 111 -22.98 -9.23 2.76
CA ASN A 111 -22.07 -9.07 1.63
C ASN A 111 -20.77 -9.84 1.83
N THR A 112 -20.47 -10.26 3.07
CA THR A 112 -19.31 -11.10 3.37
C THR A 112 -19.65 -12.56 3.09
N TYR A 113 -19.01 -13.12 2.06
CA TYR A 113 -19.05 -14.54 1.80
C TYR A 113 -18.34 -15.28 2.94
N ASN A 114 -19.03 -16.21 3.60
CA ASN A 114 -18.45 -16.99 4.69
C ASN A 114 -17.44 -17.98 4.10
N PHE A 115 -16.18 -17.58 4.04
CA PHE A 115 -15.07 -18.46 3.69
C PHE A 115 -14.72 -19.34 4.91
N ASP A 116 -15.73 -19.98 5.49
CA ASP A 116 -15.51 -21.01 6.49
C ASP A 116 -14.93 -22.27 5.83
N GLU A 117 -14.58 -23.28 6.64
CA GLU A 117 -13.90 -24.51 6.21
C GLU A 117 -14.50 -25.12 4.93
N LYS A 118 -15.81 -24.96 4.69
CA LYS A 118 -16.51 -25.51 3.51
C LYS A 118 -16.03 -24.90 2.19
N ALA A 119 -15.65 -23.62 2.17
CA ALA A 119 -15.17 -22.95 0.96
C ALA A 119 -13.72 -23.32 0.63
N PHE A 120 -12.86 -23.53 1.63
CA PHE A 120 -11.52 -24.07 1.44
C PHE A 120 -11.57 -25.47 0.81
N PHE A 121 -12.48 -26.32 1.30
CA PHE A 121 -12.70 -27.65 0.70
C PHE A 121 -13.15 -27.54 -0.77
N LEU A 122 -14.08 -26.66 -1.12
CA LEU A 122 -14.51 -26.48 -2.51
C LEU A 122 -13.38 -25.98 -3.45
N ALA A 123 -12.55 -25.04 -2.99
CA ALA A 123 -11.42 -24.55 -3.79
C ALA A 123 -10.32 -25.62 -3.99
N SER A 124 -10.12 -26.49 -3.02
CA SER A 124 -9.16 -27.62 -3.11
C SER A 124 -9.66 -28.80 -3.96
N PHE A 125 -10.96 -28.83 -4.30
CA PHE A 125 -11.59 -29.91 -5.06
C PHE A 125 -11.87 -29.57 -6.53
N VAL A 126 -11.50 -28.38 -7.03
CA VAL A 126 -11.59 -28.10 -8.47
C VAL A 126 -10.59 -29.01 -9.20
N PRO A 127 -11.04 -30.07 -9.90
CA PRO A 127 -10.12 -30.90 -10.66
C PRO A 127 -9.64 -30.08 -11.84
N SER A 128 -8.37 -30.22 -12.20
CA SER A 128 -7.81 -29.66 -13.43
C SER A 128 -8.40 -30.39 -14.64
N SER A 129 -9.65 -30.14 -14.96
CA SER A 129 -10.30 -30.61 -16.16
C SER A 129 -11.41 -29.63 -16.53
N GLU A 130 -11.06 -28.65 -17.36
CA GLU A 130 -11.67 -28.49 -18.67
C GLU A 130 -10.98 -27.35 -19.42
N SER A 131 -10.11 -27.76 -20.33
CA SER A 131 -9.75 -27.01 -21.52
C SER A 131 -11.01 -26.75 -22.35
N PHE A 132 -11.51 -25.51 -22.34
CA PHE A 132 -12.40 -25.05 -23.39
C PHE A 132 -11.56 -24.35 -24.46
N LEU A 133 -11.63 -24.95 -25.66
CA LEU A 133 -11.19 -24.41 -26.95
C LEU A 133 -11.86 -23.07 -27.26
#